data_AF-A0A7W4E4Q6-F1
#
_entry.id   AF-A0A7W4E4Q6-F1
#
_cell.length_a   1.000
_cell.length_b   1.000
_cell.length_c   1.000
_cell.angle_alpha   90.00
_cell.angle_beta   90.00
_cell.angle_gamma   90.00
#
_symmetry.space_group_name_H-M   'P 1'
#
loop_
_entity.id
_entity.type
_entity.pdbx_description
1 polymer ?
#
loop_
_entity_poly.entity_id
_entity_poly.type
_entity_poly.pdbx_seq_one_letter_code
_entity_poly.pdbx_strand_id
1 'polypeptide(L)'
;MNQKFQIMFQIAESSFQELPRVCRTPAYVKRYLDLHDALYTAMTLARTKAERGRVYRISQTIWSELLTAGANPSEVRELLSPSYIWRHYDKVKASKVHVDSYELMYQLIQIKGRGFILRNLKKFQQRGVDIDTIAMNCYKIETKHDLEVQCAEMRVLGVNLTTIFVMANQLLIKESLNPASIYRLLHFFYQQNLSPGLIASWIKDHLTEKILDSIIAADPLDWTIFGINLDDYRPIWITGNFSHFFKTEPNFKKLPPTITTTQFLGRLSIQQIYIATRYGCDFEKFLTENYLVSGGEIDLLAEKYEHGNLFCTQDDKLRIGVALLKYGATNINREKLIKLFNRCDLSKNKRIKYGKVLNQKEV
;
A
#
# COMPACT_ATOMS: atom_id res chain seq x y z
N MET A 1 45.28 8.45 7.65
CA MET A 1 45.15 7.78 8.97
C MET A 1 44.93 8.88 10.02
N ASN A 2 43.95 8.77 10.93
CA ASN A 2 43.61 9.87 11.83
C ASN A 2 44.69 10.06 12.91
N GLN A 3 45.38 11.21 12.92
CA GLN A 3 46.50 11.48 13.84
C GLN A 3 46.07 11.41 15.31
N LYS A 4 44.86 11.89 15.63
CA LYS A 4 44.31 11.81 17.00
C LYS A 4 44.04 10.36 17.43
N PHE A 5 43.58 9.52 16.51
CA PHE A 5 43.41 8.09 16.77
C PHE A 5 44.76 7.42 17.08
N GLN A 6 45.80 7.70 16.29
CA GLN A 6 47.11 7.06 16.49
C GLN A 6 47.71 7.40 17.85
N ILE A 7 47.63 8.66 18.27
CA ILE A 7 48.13 9.10 19.59
C ILE A 7 47.40 8.33 20.71
N MET A 8 46.06 8.35 20.70
CA MET A 8 45.27 7.68 21.74
C MET A 8 45.46 6.16 21.74
N PHE A 9 45.54 5.55 20.55
CA PHE A 9 45.78 4.12 20.44
C PHE A 9 47.17 3.74 20.94
N GLN A 10 48.20 4.55 20.68
CA GLN A 10 49.56 4.27 21.14
C GLN A 10 49.69 4.41 22.67
N ILE A 11 48.97 5.37 23.27
CA ILE A 11 48.82 5.46 24.74
C ILE A 11 48.18 4.18 25.29
N ALA A 12 47.09 3.72 24.68
CA ALA A 12 46.42 2.48 25.09
C ALA A 12 47.31 1.24 24.92
N GLU A 13 48.05 1.14 23.82
CA GLU A 13 48.95 0.02 23.53
C GLU A 13 50.13 -0.04 24.52
N SER A 14 50.76 1.09 24.82
CA SER A 14 51.82 1.17 25.85
C SER A 14 51.28 0.79 27.22
N SER A 15 50.13 1.37 27.60
CA SER A 15 49.50 1.11 28.90
C SER A 15 49.12 -0.37 29.06
N PHE A 16 48.67 -1.01 27.97
CA PHE A 16 48.35 -2.43 27.94
C PHE A 16 49.59 -3.33 28.11
N GLN A 17 50.73 -2.98 27.49
CA GLN A 17 51.97 -3.75 27.65
C GLN A 17 52.54 -3.69 29.07
N GLU A 18 52.30 -2.59 29.78
CA GLU A 18 52.74 -2.37 31.15
C GLU A 18 51.75 -2.90 32.21
N LEU A 19 50.67 -3.59 31.79
CA LEU A 19 49.71 -4.19 32.72
C LEU A 19 50.34 -5.36 33.50
N PRO A 20 50.31 -5.33 34.84
CA PRO A 20 50.78 -6.44 35.67
C PRO A 20 49.77 -7.58 35.72
N ARG A 21 50.27 -8.82 35.83
CA ARG A 21 49.47 -10.05 35.69
C ARG A 21 48.65 -10.46 36.92
N VAL A 22 48.68 -9.73 38.05
CA VAL A 22 47.98 -10.09 39.31
C VAL A 22 47.41 -8.85 40.01
N CYS A 23 46.14 -8.89 40.43
CA CYS A 23 45.36 -7.73 40.88
C CYS A 23 45.06 -7.70 42.40
N ARG A 24 45.12 -6.49 43.02
CA ARG A 24 44.19 -5.98 44.08
C ARG A 24 44.55 -4.63 44.76
N THR A 25 45.57 -3.88 44.36
CA THR A 25 45.85 -2.55 44.96
C THR A 25 45.16 -1.38 44.21
N PRO A 26 44.87 -0.24 44.88
CA PRO A 26 44.23 0.94 44.27
C PRO A 26 44.97 1.51 43.06
N ALA A 27 46.30 1.42 43.03
CA ALA A 27 47.11 1.87 41.90
C ALA A 27 46.83 1.06 40.61
N TYR A 28 46.41 -0.21 40.73
CA TYR A 28 46.05 -1.03 39.57
C TYR A 28 44.68 -0.69 39.02
N VAL A 29 43.70 -0.42 39.88
CA VAL A 29 42.36 0.03 39.46
C VAL A 29 42.48 1.28 38.59
N LYS A 30 43.29 2.26 39.01
CA LYS A 30 43.54 3.47 38.24
C LYS A 30 44.11 3.17 36.85
N ARG A 31 45.10 2.28 36.72
CA ARG A 31 45.69 1.92 35.42
C ARG A 31 44.69 1.28 34.46
N TYR A 32 43.79 0.43 34.96
CA TYR A 32 42.74 -0.16 34.12
C TYR A 32 41.71 0.89 33.67
N LEU A 33 41.39 1.88 34.51
CA LEU A 33 40.50 2.98 34.13
C LEU A 33 41.16 3.94 33.12
N ASP A 34 42.44 4.29 33.31
CA ASP A 34 43.19 5.11 32.35
C ASP A 34 43.28 4.41 30.97
N LEU A 35 43.50 3.09 30.97
CA LEU A 35 43.48 2.27 29.75
C LEU A 35 42.09 2.20 29.12
N HIS A 36 41.04 2.05 29.93
CA HIS A 36 39.66 2.10 29.46
C HIS A 36 39.39 3.41 28.70
N ASP A 37 39.72 4.55 29.30
CA ASP A 37 39.46 5.87 28.72
C ASP A 37 40.23 6.08 27.41
N ALA A 38 41.48 5.60 27.36
CA ALA A 38 42.29 5.64 26.14
C ALA A 38 41.71 4.75 25.03
N LEU A 39 41.28 3.53 25.34
CA LEU A 39 40.65 2.61 24.39
C LEU A 39 39.32 3.15 23.88
N TYR A 40 38.48 3.68 24.78
CA TYR A 40 37.18 4.24 24.43
C TYR A 40 37.32 5.50 23.56
N THR A 41 38.24 6.40 23.93
CA THR A 41 38.57 7.57 23.10
C THR A 41 39.13 7.15 21.73
N ALA A 42 39.98 6.11 21.68
CA ALA A 42 40.45 5.58 20.41
C ALA A 42 39.29 4.98 19.58
N MET A 43 38.33 4.28 20.20
CA MET A 43 37.16 3.73 19.51
C MET A 43 36.30 4.82 18.88
N THR A 44 36.01 5.90 19.62
CA THR A 44 35.20 7.03 19.13
C THR A 44 35.90 7.81 18.01
N LEU A 45 37.23 7.86 18.00
CA LEU A 45 38.04 8.50 16.95
C LEU A 45 38.27 7.61 15.71
N ALA A 46 38.00 6.30 15.81
CA ALA A 46 38.26 5.33 14.74
C ALA A 46 37.30 5.52 13.56
N ARG A 47 37.86 5.76 12.37
CA ARG A 47 37.10 6.01 11.13
C ARG A 47 37.05 4.80 10.22
N THR A 48 37.94 3.84 10.40
CA THR A 48 38.05 2.66 9.55
C THR A 48 37.82 1.35 10.31
N LYS A 49 37.42 0.30 9.60
CA LYS A 49 37.30 -1.06 10.15
C LYS A 49 38.63 -1.58 10.71
N ALA A 50 39.75 -1.21 10.08
CA ALA A 50 41.09 -1.58 10.53
C ALA A 50 41.45 -0.94 11.88
N GLU A 51 41.17 0.36 12.04
CA GLU A 51 41.38 1.09 13.30
C GLU A 51 40.54 0.50 14.44
N ARG A 52 39.23 0.28 14.22
CA ARG A 52 38.37 -0.41 15.20
C ARG A 52 38.87 -1.81 15.54
N GLY A 53 39.34 -2.54 14.53
CA GLY A 53 39.94 -3.87 14.70
C GLY A 53 41.20 -3.90 15.56
N ARG A 54 41.95 -2.79 15.67
CA ARG A 54 43.08 -2.67 16.59
C ARG A 54 42.59 -2.48 18.03
N VAL A 55 41.64 -1.58 18.25
CA VAL A 55 41.03 -1.35 19.58
C VAL A 55 40.37 -2.62 20.12
N TYR A 56 39.61 -3.32 19.26
CA TYR A 56 38.99 -4.58 19.59
C TYR A 56 39.98 -5.66 20.05
N ARG A 57 41.18 -5.73 19.45
CA ARG A 57 42.18 -6.75 19.80
C ARG A 57 42.68 -6.61 21.23
N ILE A 58 42.89 -5.38 21.70
CA ILE A 58 43.27 -5.12 23.09
C ILE A 58 42.05 -5.31 23.99
N SER A 59 40.95 -4.64 23.68
CA SER A 59 39.79 -4.61 24.59
C SER A 59 39.20 -5.99 24.87
N GLN A 60 39.15 -6.88 23.88
CA GLN A 60 38.58 -8.22 24.03
C GLN A 60 39.38 -9.15 24.96
N THR A 61 40.63 -8.83 25.26
CA THR A 61 41.45 -9.63 26.20
C THR A 61 41.30 -9.19 27.64
N ILE A 62 40.84 -7.96 27.91
CA ILE A 62 40.84 -7.34 29.25
C ILE A 62 39.49 -6.77 29.70
N TRP A 63 38.44 -6.86 28.88
CA TRP A 63 37.16 -6.20 29.17
C TRP A 63 36.55 -6.59 30.54
N SER A 64 36.75 -7.83 31.00
CA SER A 64 36.28 -8.28 32.31
C SER A 64 36.99 -7.57 33.45
N GLU A 65 38.28 -7.31 33.29
CA GLU A 65 39.15 -6.60 34.21
C GLU A 65 38.79 -5.12 34.23
N LEU A 66 38.48 -4.52 33.07
CA LEU A 66 37.96 -3.15 32.99
C LEU A 66 36.68 -3.00 33.81
N LEU A 67 35.72 -3.92 33.65
CA LEU A 67 34.49 -3.91 34.45
C LEU A 67 34.76 -4.10 35.95
N THR A 68 35.68 -5.00 36.30
CA THR A 68 36.05 -5.26 37.70
C THR A 68 36.72 -4.02 38.33
N ALA A 69 37.46 -3.24 37.55
CA ALA A 69 38.04 -1.96 37.96
C ALA A 69 37.00 -0.82 38.05
N GLY A 70 35.74 -1.05 37.67
CA GLY A 70 34.67 -0.05 37.75
C GLY A 70 34.44 0.74 36.47
N ALA A 71 34.97 0.30 35.33
CA ALA A 71 34.67 0.92 34.04
C ALA A 71 33.16 0.81 33.72
N ASN A 72 32.64 1.80 33.00
CA ASN A 72 31.23 1.86 32.63
C ASN A 72 30.85 0.67 31.71
N PRO A 73 29.86 -0.16 32.08
CA PRO A 73 29.43 -1.28 31.24
C PRO A 73 29.00 -0.90 29.82
N SER A 74 28.41 0.29 29.64
CA SER A 74 28.00 0.80 28.33
C SER A 74 29.18 1.18 27.45
N GLU A 75 30.26 1.70 28.03
CA GLU A 75 31.47 2.05 27.27
C GLU A 75 32.28 0.79 26.93
N VAL A 76 32.33 -0.17 27.87
CA VAL A 76 32.90 -1.50 27.62
C VAL A 76 32.15 -2.24 26.52
N ARG A 77 30.82 -2.06 26.39
CA ARG A 77 30.03 -2.63 25.29
C ARG A 77 30.51 -2.17 23.91
N GLU A 78 30.87 -0.91 23.76
CA GLU A 78 31.41 -0.33 22.51
C GLU A 78 32.80 -0.86 22.17
N LEU A 79 33.55 -1.28 23.20
CA LEU A 79 34.88 -1.87 23.04
C LEU A 79 34.86 -3.36 22.64
N LEU A 80 33.68 -4.00 22.60
CA LEU A 80 33.52 -5.39 22.18
C LEU A 80 32.98 -5.46 20.75
N SER A 81 33.66 -6.24 19.90
CA SER A 81 33.17 -6.40 18.52
C SER A 81 31.88 -7.22 18.49
N PRO A 82 30.98 -6.98 17.53
CA PRO A 82 29.73 -7.75 17.42
C PRO A 82 29.97 -9.27 17.29
N SER A 83 31.04 -9.68 16.59
CA SER A 83 31.42 -11.08 16.48
C SER A 83 31.92 -11.68 17.81
N TYR A 84 32.58 -10.89 18.65
CA TYR A 84 33.00 -11.32 19.98
C TYR A 84 31.79 -11.49 20.90
N ILE A 85 30.90 -10.49 20.94
CA ILE A 85 29.66 -10.52 21.71
C ILE A 85 28.81 -11.72 21.30
N TRP A 86 28.70 -12.01 20.01
CA TRP A 86 27.97 -13.18 19.53
C TRP A 86 28.49 -14.51 20.12
N ARG A 87 29.82 -14.69 20.13
CA ARG A 87 30.51 -15.91 20.61
C ARG A 87 30.48 -16.05 22.13
N HIS A 88 30.57 -14.93 22.84
CA HIS A 88 30.66 -14.89 24.30
C HIS A 88 29.41 -14.30 24.96
N TYR A 89 28.26 -14.39 24.29
CA TYR A 89 27.02 -13.69 24.66
C TYR A 89 26.64 -13.92 26.11
N ASP A 90 26.61 -15.17 26.57
CA ASP A 90 26.19 -15.50 27.93
C ASP A 90 27.14 -14.91 28.98
N LYS A 91 28.45 -14.91 28.69
CA LYS A 91 29.48 -14.30 29.54
C LYS A 91 29.32 -12.77 29.61
N VAL A 92 29.12 -12.13 28.45
CA VAL A 92 28.94 -10.67 28.37
C VAL A 92 27.67 -10.25 29.12
N LYS A 93 26.56 -10.96 28.89
CA LYS A 93 25.27 -10.72 29.54
C LYS A 93 25.33 -10.93 31.05
N ALA A 94 26.04 -11.97 31.53
CA ALA A 94 26.23 -12.23 32.96
C ALA A 94 27.01 -11.09 33.66
N SER A 95 27.89 -10.40 32.95
CA SER A 95 28.67 -9.27 33.47
C SER A 95 27.91 -7.93 33.50
N LYS A 96 26.57 -7.95 33.40
CA LYS A 96 25.69 -6.76 33.42
C LYS A 96 25.92 -5.77 32.26
N VAL A 97 26.66 -6.16 31.23
CA VAL A 97 26.77 -5.37 29.99
C VAL A 97 25.47 -5.54 29.22
N HIS A 98 24.82 -4.43 28.87
CA HIS A 98 23.60 -4.46 28.07
C HIS A 98 23.93 -4.90 26.63
N VAL A 99 23.17 -5.87 26.12
CA VAL A 99 23.29 -6.34 24.73
C VAL A 99 21.91 -6.32 24.10
N ASP A 100 21.68 -5.32 23.25
CA ASP A 100 20.54 -5.32 22.35
C ASP A 100 20.75 -6.39 21.27
N SER A 101 19.86 -7.38 21.27
CA SER A 101 19.96 -8.53 20.36
C SER A 101 19.52 -8.19 18.92
N TYR A 102 18.67 -7.18 18.75
CA TYR A 102 18.29 -6.64 17.44
C TYR A 102 19.47 -5.87 16.84
N GLU A 103 20.06 -4.96 17.60
CA GLU A 103 21.24 -4.20 17.15
C GLU A 103 22.39 -5.15 16.79
N LEU A 104 22.64 -6.15 17.65
CA LEU A 104 23.65 -7.17 17.40
C LEU A 104 23.37 -7.95 16.09
N MET A 105 22.11 -8.31 15.83
CA MET A 105 21.70 -8.95 14.58
C MET A 105 22.04 -8.06 13.38
N TYR A 106 21.66 -6.78 13.40
CA TYR A 106 21.95 -5.83 12.32
C TYR A 106 23.44 -5.67 12.06
N GLN A 107 24.24 -5.50 13.11
CA GLN A 107 25.70 -5.42 13.01
C GLN A 107 26.29 -6.71 12.41
N LEU A 108 25.76 -7.87 12.78
CA LEU A 108 26.21 -9.15 12.24
C LEU A 108 25.77 -9.35 10.77
N ILE A 109 24.62 -8.84 10.35
CA ILE A 109 24.23 -8.82 8.92
C ILE A 109 25.26 -8.05 8.11
N GLN A 110 25.70 -6.88 8.58
CA GLN A 110 26.69 -6.05 7.88
C GLN A 110 28.07 -6.72 7.79
N ILE A 111 28.45 -7.50 8.80
CA ILE A 111 29.80 -8.11 8.90
C ILE A 111 29.85 -9.51 8.25
N LYS A 112 28.79 -10.30 8.40
CA LYS A 112 28.73 -11.73 8.07
C LYS A 112 27.68 -12.08 7.02
N GLY A 113 26.80 -11.15 6.65
CA GLY A 113 25.70 -11.35 5.71
C GLY A 113 24.47 -12.02 6.34
N ARG A 114 23.34 -11.92 5.63
CA ARG A 114 22.03 -12.48 6.04
C ARG A 114 22.06 -14.00 6.26
N GLY A 115 22.78 -14.74 5.41
CA GLY A 115 22.93 -16.19 5.53
C GLY A 115 23.62 -16.65 6.83
N PHE A 116 24.36 -15.78 7.52
CA PHE A 116 24.85 -16.07 8.87
C PHE A 116 23.72 -16.08 9.90
N ILE A 117 22.79 -15.12 9.80
CA ILE A 117 21.64 -15.02 10.71
C ILE A 117 20.72 -16.23 10.54
N LEU A 118 20.37 -16.57 9.29
CA LEU A 118 19.51 -17.71 8.99
C LEU A 118 20.08 -19.04 9.51
N ARG A 119 21.40 -19.27 9.35
CA ARG A 119 22.06 -20.46 9.92
C ARG A 119 22.08 -20.50 11.45
N ASN A 120 21.89 -19.36 12.12
CA ASN A 120 21.89 -19.23 13.57
C ASN A 120 20.52 -18.79 14.13
N LEU A 121 19.44 -19.00 13.38
CA LEU A 121 18.08 -18.52 13.68
C LEU A 121 17.65 -18.82 15.12
N LYS A 122 17.71 -20.11 15.51
CA LYS A 122 17.31 -20.57 16.85
C LYS A 122 18.03 -19.83 17.98
N LYS A 123 19.31 -19.51 17.79
CA LYS A 123 20.10 -18.75 18.78
C LYS A 123 19.66 -17.30 18.87
N PHE A 124 19.28 -16.66 17.76
CA PHE A 124 18.72 -15.31 17.78
C PHE A 124 17.34 -15.28 18.46
N GLN A 125 16.48 -16.25 18.17
CA GLN A 125 15.18 -16.40 18.84
C GLN A 125 15.33 -16.61 20.35
N GLN A 126 16.24 -17.50 20.78
CA GLN A 126 16.56 -17.70 22.20
C GLN A 126 17.10 -16.44 22.89
N ARG A 127 17.67 -15.51 22.13
CA ARG A 127 18.18 -14.22 22.61
C ARG A 127 17.14 -13.10 22.54
N GLY A 128 15.88 -13.44 22.22
CA GLY A 128 14.74 -12.52 22.23
C GLY A 128 14.54 -11.75 20.94
N VAL A 129 15.21 -12.13 19.83
CA VAL A 129 14.93 -11.53 18.53
C VAL A 129 13.69 -12.20 17.95
N ASP A 130 12.64 -11.41 17.76
CA ASP A 130 11.40 -11.82 17.13
C ASP A 130 11.61 -12.37 15.69
N ILE A 131 10.86 -13.41 15.34
CA ILE A 131 11.01 -14.13 14.08
C ILE A 131 10.56 -13.29 12.88
N ASP A 132 9.53 -12.47 13.05
CA ASP A 132 9.06 -11.54 12.01
C ASP A 132 10.14 -10.50 11.70
N THR A 133 10.82 -10.01 12.73
CA THR A 133 11.94 -9.09 12.59
C THR A 133 13.13 -9.74 11.87
N ILE A 134 13.46 -11.01 12.16
CA ILE A 134 14.50 -11.71 11.41
C ILE A 134 14.09 -11.85 9.94
N ALA A 135 12.84 -12.22 9.68
CA ALA A 135 12.31 -12.41 8.33
C ALA A 135 12.44 -11.14 7.48
N MET A 136 11.94 -10.01 7.99
CA MET A 136 12.00 -8.69 7.35
C MET A 136 13.41 -8.26 6.95
N ASN A 137 14.43 -8.67 7.70
CA ASN A 137 15.82 -8.26 7.47
C ASN A 137 16.63 -9.24 6.63
N CYS A 138 16.23 -10.51 6.60
CA CYS A 138 17.01 -11.60 6.00
C CYS A 138 16.43 -12.12 4.68
N TYR A 139 15.12 -12.01 4.47
CA TYR A 139 14.46 -12.48 3.26
C TYR A 139 14.09 -11.32 2.34
N LYS A 140 13.86 -11.64 1.07
CA LYS A 140 13.44 -10.71 0.03
C LYS A 140 12.53 -11.45 -0.95
N ILE A 141 11.31 -10.96 -1.11
CA ILE A 141 10.33 -11.49 -2.05
C ILE A 141 10.35 -10.60 -3.29
N GLU A 142 11.12 -10.99 -4.30
CA GLU A 142 11.30 -10.18 -5.53
C GLU A 142 10.57 -10.78 -6.74
N THR A 143 10.25 -12.08 -6.68
CA THR A 143 9.55 -12.81 -7.75
C THR A 143 8.38 -13.63 -7.22
N LYS A 144 7.49 -14.07 -8.12
CA LYS A 144 6.40 -14.99 -7.77
C LYS A 144 6.93 -16.33 -7.23
N HIS A 145 8.00 -16.85 -7.80
CA HIS A 145 8.62 -18.09 -7.33
C HIS A 145 9.18 -17.94 -5.91
N ASP A 146 9.83 -16.79 -5.64
CA ASP A 146 10.28 -16.46 -4.28
C ASP A 146 9.12 -16.43 -3.29
N LEU A 147 7.97 -15.84 -3.67
CA LEU A 147 6.81 -15.79 -2.80
C LEU A 147 6.35 -17.20 -2.42
N GLU A 148 6.15 -18.10 -3.38
CA GLU A 148 5.63 -19.44 -3.12
C GLU A 148 6.58 -20.26 -2.22
N VAL A 149 7.87 -20.27 -2.53
CA VAL A 149 8.88 -21.04 -1.78
C VAL A 149 9.16 -20.39 -0.41
N GLN A 150 9.48 -19.09 -0.38
CA GLN A 150 9.88 -18.43 0.86
C GLN A 150 8.70 -18.25 1.81
N CYS A 151 7.45 -18.09 1.33
CA CYS A 151 6.28 -18.08 2.20
C CYS A 151 6.15 -19.40 2.96
N ALA A 152 6.25 -20.54 2.28
CA ALA A 152 6.18 -21.86 2.93
C ALA A 152 7.29 -22.03 3.98
N GLU A 153 8.53 -21.68 3.63
CA GLU A 153 9.66 -21.73 4.57
C GLU A 153 9.43 -20.84 5.81
N MET A 154 9.05 -19.57 5.60
CA MET A 154 8.82 -18.61 6.67
C MET A 154 7.64 -19.03 7.57
N ARG A 155 6.59 -19.62 7.00
CA ARG A 155 5.44 -20.14 7.76
C ARG A 155 5.85 -21.29 8.69
N VAL A 156 6.71 -22.19 8.25
CA VAL A 156 7.27 -23.27 9.09
C VAL A 156 8.10 -22.69 10.25
N LEU A 157 8.79 -21.57 10.02
CA LEU A 157 9.56 -20.88 11.05
C LEU A 157 8.68 -20.09 12.05
N GLY A 158 7.37 -19.99 11.79
CA GLY A 158 6.42 -19.26 12.63
C GLY A 158 6.28 -17.77 12.31
N VAL A 159 6.76 -17.33 11.14
CA VAL A 159 6.56 -15.94 10.68
C VAL A 159 5.08 -15.68 10.44
N ASN A 160 4.59 -14.53 10.90
CA ASN A 160 3.21 -14.11 10.70
C ASN A 160 2.93 -13.88 9.21
N LEU A 161 1.78 -14.37 8.72
CA LEU A 161 1.38 -14.20 7.33
C LEU A 161 1.20 -12.71 6.96
N THR A 162 0.75 -11.87 7.90
CA THR A 162 0.67 -10.42 7.70
C THR A 162 2.05 -9.82 7.46
N THR A 163 3.09 -10.28 8.16
CA THR A 163 4.48 -9.87 7.93
C THR A 163 4.96 -10.29 6.54
N ILE A 164 4.70 -11.53 6.13
CA ILE A 164 5.04 -12.02 4.78
C ILE A 164 4.32 -11.19 3.70
N PHE A 165 3.05 -10.83 3.91
CA PHE A 165 2.28 -9.99 3.00
C PHE A 165 2.90 -8.60 2.85
N VAL A 166 3.32 -7.97 3.95
CA VAL A 166 4.03 -6.69 3.93
C VAL A 166 5.37 -6.80 3.18
N MET A 167 6.11 -7.89 3.37
CA MET A 167 7.36 -8.14 2.64
C MET A 167 7.14 -8.30 1.13
N ALA A 168 6.01 -8.89 0.73
CA ALA A 168 5.65 -9.08 -0.67
C ALA A 168 5.15 -7.79 -1.34
N ASN A 169 4.96 -6.68 -0.61
CA ASN A 169 4.36 -5.46 -1.12
C ASN A 169 5.06 -4.91 -2.37
N GLN A 170 6.40 -4.98 -2.44
CA GLN A 170 7.13 -4.53 -3.63
C GLN A 170 6.79 -5.35 -4.88
N LEU A 171 6.65 -6.67 -4.73
CA LEU A 171 6.20 -7.56 -5.80
C LEU A 171 4.75 -7.25 -6.20
N LEU A 172 3.86 -7.06 -5.22
CA LEU A 172 2.45 -6.74 -5.47
C LEU A 172 2.30 -5.41 -6.24
N ILE A 173 3.03 -4.37 -5.85
CA ILE A 173 3.05 -3.08 -6.54
C ILE A 173 3.57 -3.24 -7.97
N LYS A 174 4.67 -3.99 -8.17
CA LYS A 174 5.23 -4.24 -9.50
C LYS A 174 4.23 -4.91 -10.44
N GLU A 175 3.42 -5.84 -9.95
CA GLU A 175 2.43 -6.58 -10.73
C GLU A 175 1.05 -5.88 -10.82
N SER A 176 0.86 -4.73 -10.15
CA SER A 176 -0.43 -4.01 -10.08
C SER A 176 -0.98 -3.54 -11.44
N LEU A 177 -0.13 -3.43 -12.45
CA LEU A 177 -0.53 -3.09 -13.83
C LEU A 177 -1.04 -4.30 -14.63
N ASN A 178 -1.00 -5.50 -14.05
CA ASN A 178 -1.53 -6.72 -14.64
C ASN A 178 -2.56 -7.36 -13.67
N PRO A 179 -3.87 -7.07 -13.85
CA PRO A 179 -4.94 -7.53 -12.96
C PRO A 179 -4.92 -9.04 -12.68
N ALA A 180 -4.62 -9.87 -13.69
CA ALA A 180 -4.56 -11.32 -13.52
C ALA A 180 -3.36 -11.77 -12.68
N SER A 181 -2.19 -11.13 -12.84
CA SER A 181 -1.02 -11.39 -12.00
C SER A 181 -1.31 -11.02 -10.55
N ILE A 182 -1.77 -9.80 -10.30
CA ILE A 182 -2.02 -9.33 -8.93
C ILE A 182 -3.12 -10.14 -8.26
N TYR A 183 -4.21 -10.46 -8.98
CA TYR A 183 -5.27 -11.32 -8.46
C TYR A 183 -4.72 -12.68 -8.00
N ARG A 184 -3.87 -13.33 -8.81
CA ARG A 184 -3.24 -14.61 -8.44
C ARG A 184 -2.38 -14.50 -7.19
N LEU A 185 -1.62 -13.41 -7.03
CA LEU A 185 -0.80 -13.19 -5.84
C LEU A 185 -1.65 -12.94 -4.59
N LEU A 186 -2.70 -12.13 -4.69
CA LEU A 186 -3.62 -11.88 -3.58
C LEU A 186 -4.44 -13.13 -3.23
N HIS A 187 -4.85 -13.90 -4.24
CA HIS A 187 -5.51 -15.19 -4.07
C HIS A 187 -4.62 -16.20 -3.37
N PHE A 188 -3.32 -16.23 -3.66
CA PHE A 188 -2.35 -17.04 -2.91
C PHE A 188 -2.40 -16.71 -1.43
N PHE A 189 -2.34 -15.43 -1.04
CA PHE A 189 -2.42 -15.03 0.37
C PHE A 189 -3.77 -15.37 1.01
N TYR A 190 -4.88 -15.17 0.28
CA TYR A 190 -6.21 -15.56 0.72
C TYR A 190 -6.29 -17.07 1.02
N GLN A 191 -5.75 -17.92 0.14
CA GLN A 191 -5.68 -19.37 0.35
C GLN A 191 -4.82 -19.77 1.56
N GLN A 192 -3.83 -18.95 1.92
CA GLN A 192 -3.04 -19.12 3.15
C GLN A 192 -3.75 -18.61 4.41
N ASN A 193 -5.03 -18.21 4.31
CA ASN A 193 -5.87 -17.62 5.35
C ASN A 193 -5.47 -16.19 5.78
N LEU A 194 -4.93 -15.38 4.86
CA LEU A 194 -4.84 -13.95 5.11
C LEU A 194 -6.24 -13.35 5.14
N SER A 195 -6.49 -12.44 6.09
CA SER A 195 -7.79 -11.76 6.21
C SER A 195 -8.19 -11.07 4.90
N PRO A 196 -9.41 -11.34 4.37
CA PRO A 196 -9.95 -10.63 3.22
C PRO A 196 -9.91 -9.11 3.41
N GLY A 197 -10.19 -8.63 4.62
CA GLY A 197 -10.15 -7.19 4.94
C GLY A 197 -8.77 -6.55 4.74
N LEU A 198 -7.67 -7.29 5.01
CA LEU A 198 -6.31 -6.78 4.73
C LEU A 198 -6.05 -6.70 3.21
N ILE A 199 -6.53 -7.69 2.46
CA ILE A 199 -6.42 -7.71 0.99
C ILE A 199 -7.24 -6.56 0.38
N ALA A 200 -8.49 -6.37 0.83
CA ALA A 200 -9.36 -5.28 0.39
C ALA A 200 -8.74 -3.90 0.70
N SER A 201 -8.17 -3.72 1.90
CA SER A 201 -7.46 -2.49 2.26
C SER A 201 -6.30 -2.23 1.30
N TRP A 202 -5.49 -3.25 1.01
CA TRP A 202 -4.38 -3.12 0.07
C TRP A 202 -4.84 -2.72 -1.33
N ILE A 203 -5.91 -3.35 -1.84
CA ILE A 203 -6.50 -3.04 -3.15
C ILE A 203 -6.99 -1.59 -3.19
N LYS A 204 -7.63 -1.12 -2.11
CA LYS A 204 -8.09 0.26 -2.00
C LYS A 204 -6.93 1.26 -2.03
N ASP A 205 -5.87 0.98 -1.28
CA ASP A 205 -4.70 1.87 -1.17
C ASP A 205 -3.87 1.90 -2.48
N HIS A 206 -3.98 0.85 -3.30
CA HIS A 206 -3.21 0.69 -4.55
C HIS A 206 -4.11 0.57 -5.78
N LEU A 207 -5.31 1.14 -5.73
CA LEU A 207 -6.29 1.07 -6.81
C LEU A 207 -5.73 1.75 -8.08
N THR A 208 -5.62 0.99 -9.16
CA THR A 208 -5.31 1.49 -10.50
C THR A 208 -6.53 1.38 -11.40
N GLU A 209 -6.56 2.11 -12.51
CA GLU A 209 -7.63 2.01 -13.52
C GLU A 209 -7.83 0.57 -14.00
N LYS A 210 -6.74 -0.17 -14.26
CA LYS A 210 -6.80 -1.57 -14.68
C LYS A 210 -7.37 -2.50 -13.61
N ILE A 211 -7.03 -2.28 -12.34
CA ILE A 211 -7.60 -3.05 -11.24
C ILE A 211 -9.09 -2.74 -11.12
N LEU A 212 -9.46 -1.46 -11.18
CA LEU A 212 -10.85 -1.02 -11.13
C LEU A 212 -11.68 -1.63 -12.27
N ASP A 213 -11.18 -1.60 -13.50
CA ASP A 213 -11.82 -2.24 -14.66
C ASP A 213 -12.00 -3.74 -14.43
N SER A 214 -11.00 -4.41 -13.88
CA SER A 214 -11.07 -5.85 -13.60
C SER A 214 -12.08 -6.19 -12.50
N ILE A 215 -12.16 -5.38 -11.44
CA ILE A 215 -13.16 -5.53 -10.36
C ILE A 215 -14.57 -5.42 -10.95
N ILE A 216 -14.79 -4.43 -11.82
CA ILE A 216 -16.11 -4.15 -12.39
C ILE A 216 -16.48 -5.13 -13.51
N ALA A 217 -15.52 -5.60 -14.31
CA ALA A 217 -15.77 -6.62 -15.31
C ALA A 217 -16.29 -7.93 -14.68
N ALA A 218 -15.77 -8.31 -13.50
CA ALA A 218 -16.12 -9.51 -12.72
C ALA A 218 -16.09 -10.85 -13.47
N ASP A 219 -15.46 -10.89 -14.65
CA ASP A 219 -15.24 -12.09 -15.46
C ASP A 219 -13.87 -11.94 -16.14
N PRO A 220 -12.92 -12.87 -15.95
CA PRO A 220 -13.01 -14.17 -15.25
C PRO A 220 -12.64 -14.14 -13.76
N LEU A 221 -12.38 -12.96 -13.19
CA LEU A 221 -11.84 -12.83 -11.84
C LEU A 221 -12.92 -12.38 -10.85
N ASP A 222 -13.17 -13.22 -9.85
CA ASP A 222 -14.07 -12.87 -8.75
C ASP A 222 -13.29 -12.15 -7.65
N TRP A 223 -13.29 -10.81 -7.69
CA TRP A 223 -12.66 -9.96 -6.68
C TRP A 223 -13.44 -9.91 -5.36
N THR A 224 -14.70 -10.35 -5.34
CA THR A 224 -15.57 -10.26 -4.15
C THR A 224 -15.16 -11.23 -3.05
N ILE A 225 -14.42 -12.30 -3.39
CA ILE A 225 -13.83 -13.23 -2.41
C ILE A 225 -12.91 -12.52 -1.41
N PHE A 226 -12.34 -11.37 -1.78
CA PHE A 226 -11.49 -10.56 -0.91
C PHE A 226 -12.30 -9.63 0.00
N GLY A 227 -13.62 -9.77 0.06
CA GLY A 227 -14.49 -8.89 0.86
C GLY A 227 -14.70 -7.52 0.22
N ILE A 228 -14.50 -7.40 -1.09
CA ILE A 228 -14.77 -6.17 -1.85
C ILE A 228 -16.28 -5.98 -2.01
N ASN A 229 -16.76 -4.81 -1.60
CA ASN A 229 -18.11 -4.35 -1.92
C ASN A 229 -18.09 -3.57 -3.24
N LEU A 230 -18.72 -4.10 -4.29
CA LEU A 230 -18.77 -3.46 -5.61
C LEU A 230 -19.39 -2.06 -5.58
N ASP A 231 -20.28 -1.76 -4.63
CA ASP A 231 -20.90 -0.43 -4.52
C ASP A 231 -19.89 0.68 -4.18
N ASP A 232 -18.74 0.34 -3.60
CA ASP A 232 -17.66 1.29 -3.33
C ASP A 232 -16.89 1.65 -4.60
N TYR A 233 -16.92 0.78 -5.63
CA TYR A 233 -16.10 0.91 -6.84
C TYR A 233 -16.91 1.36 -8.06
N ARG A 234 -18.19 0.97 -8.16
CA ARG A 234 -19.07 1.37 -9.28
C ARG A 234 -19.10 2.88 -9.52
N PRO A 235 -19.24 3.77 -8.49
CA PRO A 235 -19.27 5.21 -8.71
C PRO A 235 -17.96 5.76 -9.28
N ILE A 236 -16.83 5.20 -8.87
CA ILE A 236 -15.50 5.60 -9.36
C ILE A 236 -15.39 5.23 -10.84
N TRP A 237 -15.74 3.98 -11.17
CA TRP A 237 -15.67 3.47 -12.54
C TRP A 237 -16.62 4.21 -13.49
N ILE A 238 -17.88 4.43 -13.09
CA ILE A 238 -18.87 5.16 -13.89
C ILE A 238 -18.36 6.58 -14.18
N THR A 239 -17.85 7.28 -13.17
CA THR A 239 -17.33 8.64 -13.33
C THR A 239 -16.21 8.72 -14.36
N GLY A 240 -15.31 7.72 -14.37
CA GLY A 240 -14.22 7.65 -15.34
C GLY A 240 -14.65 7.24 -16.75
N ASN A 241 -15.67 6.38 -16.87
CA ASN A 241 -15.97 5.69 -18.13
C ASN A 241 -17.27 6.13 -18.83
N PHE A 242 -18.15 6.89 -18.19
CA PHE A 242 -19.51 7.10 -18.70
C PHE A 242 -19.55 7.64 -20.13
N SER A 243 -18.64 8.57 -20.47
CA SER A 243 -18.60 9.23 -21.77
C SER A 243 -18.48 8.24 -22.95
N HIS A 244 -17.85 7.09 -22.75
CA HIS A 244 -17.68 6.07 -23.77
C HIS A 244 -18.99 5.43 -24.21
N PHE A 245 -20.01 5.44 -23.34
CA PHE A 245 -21.32 4.84 -23.61
C PHE A 245 -22.31 5.80 -24.26
N PHE A 246 -21.95 7.08 -24.43
CA PHE A 246 -22.75 8.10 -25.12
C PHE A 246 -22.19 8.46 -26.50
N LYS A 247 -21.30 7.65 -27.08
CA LYS A 247 -20.79 7.84 -28.46
C LYS A 247 -21.90 7.65 -29.50
N THR A 248 -21.62 7.95 -30.76
CA THR A 248 -22.58 7.96 -31.89
C THR A 248 -23.49 6.72 -31.98
N GLU A 249 -22.99 5.56 -31.58
CA GLU A 249 -23.73 4.32 -31.40
C GLU A 249 -23.73 3.93 -29.91
N PRO A 250 -24.62 4.52 -29.10
CA PRO A 250 -24.68 4.24 -27.68
C PRO A 250 -25.18 2.81 -27.47
N ASN A 251 -24.47 2.05 -26.64
CA ASN A 251 -24.83 0.66 -26.40
C ASN A 251 -24.56 0.25 -24.96
N PHE A 252 -25.57 0.40 -24.12
CA PHE A 252 -25.55 -0.03 -22.73
C PHE A 252 -25.50 -1.55 -22.55
N LYS A 253 -25.69 -2.38 -23.59
CA LYS A 253 -25.37 -3.82 -23.51
C LYS A 253 -23.88 -4.08 -23.36
N LYS A 254 -23.02 -3.08 -23.62
CA LYS A 254 -21.57 -3.15 -23.36
C LYS A 254 -21.21 -2.73 -21.94
N LEU A 255 -22.18 -2.36 -21.09
CA LEU A 255 -21.89 -2.13 -19.68
C LEU A 255 -21.34 -3.41 -19.06
N PRO A 256 -20.39 -3.31 -18.13
CA PRO A 256 -19.93 -4.47 -17.38
C PRO A 256 -21.12 -5.17 -16.70
N PRO A 257 -21.09 -6.52 -16.60
CA PRO A 257 -22.22 -7.30 -16.06
C PRO A 257 -22.57 -6.95 -14.61
N THR A 258 -21.64 -6.33 -13.87
CA THR A 258 -21.87 -5.88 -12.49
C THR A 258 -22.60 -4.54 -12.36
N ILE A 259 -22.87 -3.85 -13.48
CA ILE A 259 -23.52 -2.54 -13.53
C ILE A 259 -24.78 -2.65 -14.37
N THR A 260 -25.94 -2.56 -13.71
CA THR A 260 -27.22 -2.43 -14.41
C THR A 260 -27.34 -1.03 -15.04
N THR A 261 -28.15 -0.91 -16.09
CA THR A 261 -28.44 0.40 -16.70
C THR A 261 -29.04 1.39 -15.71
N THR A 262 -29.95 0.93 -14.85
CA THR A 262 -30.51 1.75 -13.76
C THR A 262 -29.42 2.25 -12.81
N GLN A 263 -28.47 1.41 -12.38
CA GLN A 263 -27.35 1.86 -11.54
C GLN A 263 -26.44 2.85 -12.27
N PHE A 264 -26.13 2.60 -13.55
CA PHE A 264 -25.33 3.49 -14.37
C PHE A 264 -25.95 4.89 -14.48
N LEU A 265 -27.21 4.96 -14.92
CA LEU A 265 -27.95 6.21 -15.08
C LEU A 265 -28.24 6.89 -13.74
N GLY A 266 -28.52 6.11 -12.70
CA GLY A 266 -28.77 6.58 -11.35
C GLY A 266 -27.64 7.44 -10.79
N ARG A 267 -26.38 7.10 -11.14
CA ARG A 267 -25.18 7.82 -10.71
C ARG A 267 -24.86 9.06 -11.54
N LEU A 268 -25.42 9.20 -12.74
CA LEU A 268 -25.20 10.38 -13.57
C LEU A 268 -26.21 11.48 -13.26
N SER A 269 -25.74 12.73 -13.27
CA SER A 269 -26.63 13.89 -13.27
C SER A 269 -27.26 14.11 -14.64
N ILE A 270 -28.42 14.77 -14.69
CA ILE A 270 -29.04 15.13 -15.97
C ILE A 270 -28.13 16.04 -16.82
N GLN A 271 -27.32 16.88 -16.18
CA GLN A 271 -26.34 17.72 -16.88
C GLN A 271 -25.27 16.88 -17.60
N GLN A 272 -24.72 15.86 -16.94
CA GLN A 272 -23.72 14.97 -17.54
C GLN A 272 -24.31 14.22 -18.73
N ILE A 273 -25.55 13.70 -18.59
CA ILE A 273 -26.26 13.01 -19.67
C ILE A 273 -26.51 13.97 -20.84
N TYR A 274 -26.96 15.19 -20.56
CA TYR A 274 -27.16 16.21 -21.59
C TYR A 274 -25.88 16.55 -22.34
N ILE A 275 -24.76 16.80 -21.65
CA ILE A 275 -23.48 17.10 -22.29
C ILE A 275 -23.03 15.90 -23.14
N ALA A 276 -23.09 14.70 -22.59
CA ALA A 276 -22.63 13.49 -23.28
C ALA A 276 -23.46 13.21 -24.55
N THR A 277 -24.78 13.40 -24.49
CA THR A 277 -25.66 13.26 -25.66
C THR A 277 -25.49 14.41 -26.66
N ARG A 278 -25.34 15.66 -26.20
CA ARG A 278 -25.13 16.80 -27.11
C ARG A 278 -23.91 16.64 -28.02
N TYR A 279 -22.82 16.06 -27.51
CA TYR A 279 -21.56 15.92 -28.26
C TYR A 279 -21.28 14.50 -28.76
N GLY A 280 -22.04 13.50 -28.31
CA GLY A 280 -21.81 12.09 -28.61
C GLY A 280 -22.92 11.45 -29.43
N CYS A 281 -24.14 11.37 -28.89
CA CYS A 281 -25.32 10.81 -29.55
C CYS A 281 -26.56 11.67 -29.31
N ASP A 282 -27.34 11.95 -30.36
CA ASP A 282 -28.60 12.69 -30.19
C ASP A 282 -29.46 12.10 -29.06
N PHE A 283 -30.01 12.95 -28.19
CA PHE A 283 -30.75 12.50 -27.00
C PHE A 283 -31.93 11.58 -27.36
N GLU A 284 -32.60 11.81 -28.49
CA GLU A 284 -33.70 10.94 -28.95
C GLU A 284 -33.17 9.54 -29.31
N LYS A 285 -31.99 9.47 -29.97
CA LYS A 285 -31.30 8.20 -30.27
C LYS A 285 -30.82 7.49 -29.01
N PHE A 286 -30.27 8.24 -28.05
CA PHE A 286 -29.84 7.70 -26.76
C PHE A 286 -30.96 6.93 -26.05
N LEU A 287 -32.19 7.45 -26.06
CA LEU A 287 -33.34 6.77 -25.45
C LEU A 287 -33.69 5.47 -26.18
N THR A 288 -33.68 5.47 -27.52
CA THR A 288 -34.16 4.34 -28.32
C THR A 288 -33.12 3.24 -28.51
N GLU A 289 -31.84 3.58 -28.71
CA GLU A 289 -30.78 2.62 -29.06
C GLU A 289 -30.25 1.86 -27.84
N ASN A 290 -30.47 2.38 -26.63
CA ASN A 290 -30.14 1.70 -25.37
C ASN A 290 -31.27 0.84 -24.79
N TYR A 291 -32.40 0.71 -25.49
CA TYR A 291 -33.54 -0.10 -25.05
C TYR A 291 -34.06 0.26 -23.65
N LEU A 292 -34.10 1.56 -23.31
CA LEU A 292 -34.57 2.03 -22.01
C LEU A 292 -36.08 1.75 -21.84
N VAL A 293 -36.49 1.33 -20.65
CA VAL A 293 -37.86 0.89 -20.39
C VAL A 293 -38.70 2.03 -19.77
N SER A 294 -39.92 2.22 -20.28
CA SER A 294 -40.94 3.11 -19.69
C SER A 294 -41.40 2.57 -18.33
N GLY A 295 -41.63 3.42 -17.32
CA GLY A 295 -41.83 2.97 -15.93
C GLY A 295 -40.53 2.65 -15.18
N GLY A 296 -39.39 2.60 -15.87
CA GLY A 296 -38.07 2.27 -15.33
C GLY A 296 -37.05 3.38 -15.58
N GLU A 297 -36.07 3.12 -16.45
CA GLU A 297 -35.00 4.07 -16.75
C GLU A 297 -35.50 5.40 -17.32
N ILE A 298 -36.59 5.38 -18.10
CA ILE A 298 -37.16 6.62 -18.66
C ILE A 298 -37.70 7.54 -17.55
N ASP A 299 -38.34 6.98 -16.53
CA ASP A 299 -38.86 7.78 -15.40
C ASP A 299 -37.76 8.24 -14.46
N LEU A 300 -36.70 7.44 -14.29
CA LEU A 300 -35.48 7.89 -13.62
C LEU A 300 -34.88 9.12 -14.31
N LEU A 301 -34.85 9.15 -15.65
CA LEU A 301 -34.39 10.31 -16.41
C LEU A 301 -35.35 11.50 -16.30
N ALA A 302 -36.66 11.25 -16.27
CA ALA A 302 -37.68 12.28 -16.08
C ALA A 302 -37.59 12.95 -14.71
N GLU A 303 -37.41 12.17 -13.64
CA GLU A 303 -37.20 12.69 -12.28
C GLU A 303 -35.95 13.58 -12.23
N LYS A 304 -34.84 13.10 -12.82
CA LYS A 304 -33.60 13.89 -12.93
C LYS A 304 -33.79 15.15 -13.78
N TYR A 305 -34.64 15.14 -14.79
CA TYR A 305 -34.97 16.31 -15.60
C TYR A 305 -35.77 17.37 -14.83
N GLU A 306 -36.76 16.95 -14.04
CA GLU A 306 -37.64 17.84 -13.27
C GLU A 306 -36.92 18.46 -12.06
N HIS A 307 -36.09 17.65 -11.39
CA HIS A 307 -35.50 18.02 -10.10
C HIS A 307 -33.99 18.29 -10.16
N GLY A 308 -33.32 17.89 -11.24
CA GLY A 308 -31.90 18.11 -11.43
C GLY A 308 -31.56 19.48 -12.00
N ASN A 309 -30.32 19.90 -11.77
CA ASN A 309 -29.77 21.10 -12.38
C ASN A 309 -29.41 20.82 -13.84
N LEU A 310 -30.26 21.26 -14.76
CA LEU A 310 -30.04 21.20 -16.21
C LEU A 310 -29.78 22.60 -16.79
N PHE A 311 -28.52 22.90 -17.05
CA PHE A 311 -28.03 24.13 -17.67
C PHE A 311 -27.90 23.94 -19.19
N CYS A 312 -28.94 24.33 -19.92
CA CYS A 312 -28.99 24.30 -21.37
C CYS A 312 -29.93 25.39 -21.93
N THR A 313 -30.01 25.51 -23.25
CA THR A 313 -30.95 26.43 -23.90
C THR A 313 -32.40 25.99 -23.65
N GLN A 314 -33.35 26.93 -23.75
CA GLN A 314 -34.77 26.59 -23.61
C GLN A 314 -35.24 25.59 -24.69
N ASP A 315 -34.72 25.67 -25.93
CA ASP A 315 -35.02 24.70 -27.00
C ASP A 315 -34.50 23.30 -26.65
N ASP A 316 -33.27 23.17 -26.13
CA ASP A 316 -32.73 21.89 -25.70
C ASP A 316 -33.51 21.31 -24.52
N LYS A 317 -33.81 22.13 -23.52
CA LYS A 317 -34.59 21.72 -22.35
C LYS A 317 -35.97 21.22 -22.77
N LEU A 318 -36.61 21.89 -23.72
CA LEU A 318 -37.91 21.49 -24.27
C LEU A 318 -37.78 20.19 -25.08
N ARG A 319 -36.77 20.08 -25.94
CA ARG A 319 -36.50 18.88 -26.76
C ARG A 319 -36.35 17.63 -25.88
N ILE A 320 -35.57 17.73 -24.80
CA ILE A 320 -35.36 16.63 -23.84
C ILE A 320 -36.68 16.23 -23.18
N GLY A 321 -37.43 17.20 -22.63
CA GLY A 321 -38.70 16.92 -21.96
C GLY A 321 -39.75 16.29 -22.89
N VAL A 322 -39.85 16.79 -24.13
CA VAL A 322 -40.75 16.22 -25.14
C VAL A 322 -40.31 14.80 -25.54
N ALA A 323 -39.01 14.54 -25.69
CA ALA A 323 -38.50 13.21 -25.99
C ALA A 323 -38.85 12.21 -24.87
N LEU A 324 -38.62 12.58 -23.61
CA LEU A 324 -38.96 11.72 -22.47
C LEU A 324 -40.46 11.41 -22.41
N LEU A 325 -41.35 12.40 -22.60
CA LEU A 325 -42.79 12.15 -22.70
C LEU A 325 -43.15 11.22 -23.86
N LYS A 326 -42.55 11.45 -25.04
CA LYS A 326 -42.79 10.63 -26.24
C LYS A 326 -42.46 9.15 -25.99
N TYR A 327 -41.44 8.86 -25.19
CA TYR A 327 -41.01 7.50 -24.86
C TYR A 327 -41.57 6.98 -23.53
N GLY A 328 -42.62 7.60 -23.02
CA GLY A 328 -43.41 7.05 -21.91
C GLY A 328 -42.94 7.43 -20.52
N ALA A 329 -42.34 8.62 -20.34
CA ALA A 329 -42.17 9.19 -19.02
C ALA A 329 -43.52 9.60 -18.41
N THR A 330 -43.80 9.19 -17.18
CA THR A 330 -45.01 9.54 -16.42
C THR A 330 -44.78 10.72 -15.48
N ASN A 331 -43.53 10.96 -15.05
CA ASN A 331 -43.23 11.89 -13.96
C ASN A 331 -42.81 13.30 -14.43
N ILE A 332 -43.16 13.68 -15.67
CA ILE A 332 -42.86 15.02 -16.20
C ILE A 332 -44.02 15.98 -15.92
N ASN A 333 -43.68 17.19 -15.45
CA ASN A 333 -44.65 18.24 -15.25
C ASN A 333 -45.04 18.85 -16.61
N ARG A 334 -46.09 18.29 -17.21
CA ARG A 334 -46.61 18.71 -18.52
C ARG A 334 -46.96 20.19 -18.58
N GLU A 335 -47.50 20.79 -17.51
CA GLU A 335 -47.82 22.22 -17.50
C GLU A 335 -46.57 23.10 -17.60
N LYS A 336 -45.52 22.78 -16.85
CA LYS A 336 -44.22 23.47 -16.95
C LYS A 336 -43.65 23.31 -18.37
N LEU A 337 -43.74 22.12 -18.94
CA LEU A 337 -43.25 21.84 -20.28
C LEU A 337 -44.05 22.58 -21.37
N ILE A 338 -45.38 22.70 -21.23
CA ILE A 338 -46.23 23.51 -22.12
C ILE A 338 -45.91 25.00 -21.99
N LYS A 339 -45.69 25.50 -20.77
CA LYS A 339 -45.23 26.89 -20.55
C LYS A 339 -43.89 27.15 -21.23
N LEU A 340 -42.96 26.18 -21.20
CA LEU A 340 -41.70 26.26 -21.91
C LEU A 340 -41.90 26.22 -23.44
N PHE A 341 -42.75 25.31 -23.94
CA PHE A 341 -43.12 25.20 -25.35
C PHE A 341 -43.61 26.53 -25.93
N ASN A 342 -44.46 27.24 -25.20
CA ASN A 342 -45.01 28.54 -25.62
C ASN A 342 -43.97 29.67 -25.64
N ARG A 343 -42.88 29.55 -24.87
CA ARG A 343 -41.81 30.54 -24.79
C ARG A 343 -40.71 30.32 -25.84
N CYS A 344 -40.56 29.10 -26.35
CA CYS A 344 -39.55 28.79 -27.36
C CYS A 344 -39.95 29.29 -28.75
N ASP A 345 -39.01 29.93 -29.44
CA ASP A 345 -39.17 30.29 -30.85
C ASP A 345 -38.90 29.06 -31.75
N LEU A 346 -39.97 28.33 -32.05
CA LEU A 346 -39.92 27.06 -32.80
C LEU A 346 -40.44 27.25 -34.23
N SER A 347 -39.78 26.58 -35.18
CA SER A 347 -40.27 26.46 -36.55
C SER A 347 -41.65 25.79 -36.60
N LYS A 348 -42.45 26.11 -37.63
CA LYS A 348 -43.80 25.55 -37.83
C LYS A 348 -43.82 24.02 -37.71
N ASN A 349 -42.84 23.35 -38.31
CA ASN A 349 -42.72 21.88 -38.28
C ASN A 349 -42.41 21.35 -36.87
N LYS A 350 -41.48 21.99 -36.13
CA LYS A 350 -41.19 21.62 -34.73
C LYS A 350 -42.42 21.83 -33.83
N ARG A 351 -43.14 22.94 -33.99
CA ARG A 351 -44.39 23.21 -33.23
C ARG A 351 -45.43 22.11 -33.43
N ILE A 352 -45.65 21.68 -34.67
CA ILE A 352 -46.58 20.58 -34.98
C ILE A 352 -46.10 19.25 -34.37
N LYS A 353 -44.81 18.91 -34.49
CA LYS A 353 -44.25 17.66 -33.93
C LYS A 353 -44.40 17.63 -32.41
N TYR A 354 -43.98 18.68 -31.71
CA TYR A 354 -43.99 18.72 -30.24
C TYR A 354 -45.42 18.86 -29.69
N GLY A 355 -46.27 19.67 -30.33
CA GLY A 355 -47.66 19.82 -29.92
C GLY A 355 -48.44 18.51 -29.95
N LYS A 356 -48.16 17.61 -30.90
CA LYS A 356 -48.77 16.26 -30.91
C LYS A 356 -48.43 15.45 -29.67
N VAL A 357 -47.18 15.46 -29.23
CA VAL A 357 -46.73 14.71 -28.04
C VAL A 357 -47.33 15.32 -26.77
N LEU A 358 -47.29 16.65 -26.64
CA LEU A 358 -47.79 17.35 -25.45
C LEU A 358 -49.30 17.16 -25.22
N ASN A 359 -50.06 16.98 -26.30
CA ASN A 359 -51.53 16.82 -26.27
C ASN A 359 -52.00 15.36 -26.19
N GLN A 360 -51.10 14.36 -26.20
CA GLN A 360 -51.48 12.96 -26.01
C GLN A 360 -51.94 12.74 -24.55
N LYS A 361 -53.20 12.35 -24.34
CA LYS A 361 -53.71 11.96 -23.01
C LYS A 361 -52.98 10.69 -22.53
N GLU A 362 -52.73 10.59 -21.24
CA GLU A 362 -52.19 9.37 -20.61
C GLU A 362 -53.10 8.19 -20.96
N VAL A 363 -52.52 7.10 -21.46
CA VAL A 363 -53.22 5.85 -21.82
C VAL A 363 -53.27 4.96 -20.60
#